data_AF-A0A4C1TGH7-F1
#
_entry.id   AF-A0A4C1TGH7-F1
#
_cell.length_a   1.000
_cell.length_b   1.000
_cell.length_c   1.000
_cell.angle_alpha   90.00
_cell.angle_beta   90.00
_cell.angle_gamma   90.00
#
_symmetry.space_group_name_H-M   'P 1'
#
loop_
_entity.id
_entity.type
_entity.pdbx_description
1 polymer ?
#
loop_
_entity_poly.entity_id
_entity_poly.type
_entity_poly.pdbx_seq_one_letter_code
_entity_poly.pdbx_strand_id
1 'polypeptide(L)'
;MNIYGKTNEGADEQASHERVRGQRPVRSALNRISNGWRMRRQCIRTRGARRLPQDESSVAALMEACITDEEKLYLCVSSPTIRDKPVQIRPWRLADADFVLDASMPLDPRKTVFVGGVPRPLKAGTRPSHTSDRSGWSLHPKELELAMIMDRLYGGVCYAGIDTDPELKYPKGAGRVAFSNQQSYIAAISARFVQLQHGDIDKRVEVKPYVLDDQMCDECAGARCGSKFAPFFCANVTCLQVRRSGGTL
;
A
#
# COMPACT_ATOMS: atom_id res chain seq x y z
N MET A 1 -0.48 2.66 -14.37
CA MET A 1 0.02 1.50 -13.58
C MET A 1 1.51 1.68 -13.29
N ASN A 2 2.01 1.36 -12.09
CA ASN A 2 3.42 1.59 -11.73
C ASN A 2 4.18 0.30 -11.45
N ILE A 3 5.50 0.29 -11.66
CA ILE A 3 6.33 -0.92 -11.56
C ILE A 3 7.43 -0.75 -10.52
N TYR A 4 7.57 -1.73 -9.63
CA TYR A 4 8.68 -1.81 -8.69
C TYR A 4 9.50 -3.09 -8.92
N GLY A 5 10.83 -2.93 -8.95
CA GLY A 5 11.78 -4.02 -9.10
C GLY A 5 12.42 -4.39 -7.77
N LYS A 6 12.22 -5.64 -7.32
CA LYS A 6 12.90 -6.18 -6.12
C LYS A 6 13.95 -7.20 -6.52
N THR A 7 15.15 -7.06 -5.96
CA THR A 7 16.21 -8.07 -6.00
C THR A 7 16.14 -8.87 -4.70
N ASN A 8 15.85 -10.17 -4.76
CA ASN A 8 15.81 -11.05 -3.58
C ASN A 8 17.05 -11.95 -3.52
N GLU A 9 17.47 -12.29 -2.30
CA GLU A 9 18.44 -13.34 -1.95
C GLU A 9 17.72 -14.30 -0.99
N GLY A 10 17.20 -15.42 -1.50
CA GLY A 10 16.49 -16.44 -0.72
C GLY A 10 16.51 -17.80 -1.45
N ALA A 11 16.51 -18.90 -0.69
CA ALA A 11 16.82 -20.26 -1.19
C ALA A 11 15.76 -20.86 -2.13
N ASP A 12 14.46 -20.67 -1.88
CA ASP A 12 13.39 -21.16 -2.78
C ASP A 12 13.33 -20.40 -4.13
N GLU A 13 13.84 -19.17 -4.18
CA GLU A 13 13.93 -18.38 -5.42
C GLU A 13 15.20 -18.69 -6.25
N GLN A 14 16.14 -19.51 -5.75
CA GLN A 14 17.32 -19.92 -6.53
C GLN A 14 16.97 -20.87 -7.67
N ALA A 15 15.94 -21.72 -7.49
CA ALA A 15 15.47 -22.63 -8.53
C ALA A 15 14.77 -21.89 -9.70
N SER A 16 13.96 -20.87 -9.40
CA SER A 16 13.36 -19.98 -10.42
C SER A 16 14.39 -19.05 -11.05
N HIS A 17 15.41 -18.62 -10.30
CA HIS A 17 16.54 -17.85 -10.82
C HIS A 17 17.29 -18.58 -11.95
N GLU A 18 17.49 -19.89 -11.84
CA GLU A 18 18.16 -20.71 -12.87
C GLU A 18 17.26 -20.92 -14.09
N ARG A 19 15.95 -21.11 -13.87
CA ARG A 19 14.94 -21.24 -14.93
C ARG A 19 14.75 -19.93 -15.74
N VAL A 20 14.81 -18.77 -15.08
CA VAL A 20 14.70 -17.44 -15.70
C VAL A 20 15.98 -17.04 -16.45
N ARG A 21 17.17 -17.40 -15.95
CA ARG A 21 18.44 -17.14 -16.65
C ARG A 21 18.57 -17.82 -18.01
N GLY A 22 17.93 -18.98 -18.19
CA GLY A 22 17.91 -19.71 -19.46
C GLY A 22 17.02 -19.09 -20.54
N GLN A 23 16.09 -18.21 -20.16
CA GLN A 23 15.14 -17.57 -21.08
C GLN A 23 15.62 -16.15 -21.40
N ARG A 24 16.16 -15.95 -22.61
CA ARG A 24 16.63 -14.63 -23.05
C ARG A 24 15.44 -13.76 -23.49
N PRO A 25 15.25 -12.55 -22.94
CA PRO A 25 14.27 -11.62 -23.49
C PRO A 25 14.69 -11.19 -24.91
N VAL A 26 13.71 -10.92 -25.77
CA VAL A 26 13.93 -10.55 -27.17
C VAL A 26 14.74 -9.24 -27.23
N ARG A 27 15.96 -9.28 -27.80
CA ARG A 27 16.91 -8.14 -27.87
C ARG A 27 16.30 -6.85 -28.44
N SER A 28 15.27 -6.94 -29.28
CA SER A 28 14.57 -5.81 -29.87
C SER A 28 13.75 -4.99 -28.87
N ALA A 29 13.21 -5.61 -27.81
CA ALA A 29 12.45 -4.93 -26.75
C ALA A 29 13.38 -4.09 -25.87
N LEU A 30 14.54 -4.64 -25.48
CA LEU A 30 15.56 -3.95 -24.69
C LEU A 30 16.13 -2.70 -25.39
N ASN A 31 16.28 -2.73 -26.72
CA ASN A 31 16.77 -1.59 -27.51
C ASN A 31 15.72 -0.48 -27.72
N ARG A 32 14.42 -0.80 -27.75
CA ARG A 32 13.36 0.24 -27.72
C ARG A 32 13.27 0.90 -26.35
N ILE A 33 13.53 0.13 -25.30
CA ILE A 33 13.63 0.60 -23.93
C ILE A 33 14.89 1.48 -23.77
N SER A 34 16.04 1.18 -24.37
CA SER A 34 17.28 1.96 -24.14
C SER A 34 17.20 3.45 -24.51
N ASN A 35 16.36 3.84 -25.47
CA ASN A 35 16.32 5.22 -25.99
C ASN A 35 15.59 6.23 -25.07
N GLY A 36 14.84 5.76 -24.07
CA GLY A 36 14.27 6.59 -22.98
C GLY A 36 14.82 6.26 -21.58
N TRP A 37 15.69 5.24 -21.47
CA TRP A 37 15.98 4.58 -20.20
C TRP A 37 17.42 4.76 -19.72
N ARG A 38 17.82 5.98 -19.35
CA ARG A 38 19.10 6.21 -18.65
C ARG A 38 18.97 5.90 -17.14
N MET A 39 19.41 4.72 -16.70
CA MET A 39 19.56 4.39 -15.28
C MET A 39 20.59 5.34 -14.64
N ARG A 40 20.16 6.24 -13.72
CA ARG A 40 21.12 6.94 -12.85
C ARG A 40 21.65 5.94 -11.81
N ARG A 41 22.97 6.00 -11.58
CA ARG A 41 23.85 5.03 -10.88
C ARG A 41 23.53 4.67 -9.41
N GLN A 42 22.35 4.99 -8.90
CA GLN A 42 22.03 4.88 -7.47
C GLN A 42 21.17 3.64 -7.16
N CYS A 43 21.40 2.51 -7.82
CA CYS A 43 20.62 1.28 -7.64
C CYS A 43 21.40 0.10 -7.04
N ILE A 44 22.67 0.27 -6.65
CA ILE A 44 23.50 -0.87 -6.21
C ILE A 44 23.78 -0.87 -4.69
N ARG A 45 23.44 0.20 -3.94
CA ARG A 45 23.77 0.28 -2.49
C ARG A 45 22.60 0.16 -1.51
N THR A 46 21.35 0.20 -1.97
CA THR A 46 20.17 0.08 -1.09
C THR A 46 19.19 -0.96 -1.63
N ARG A 47 18.64 -1.78 -0.73
CA ARG A 47 17.80 -2.96 -1.01
C ARG A 47 16.50 -2.62 -1.78
N GLY A 48 16.61 -2.43 -3.10
CA GLY A 48 15.50 -2.26 -4.05
C GLY A 48 15.61 -1.03 -4.94
N ALA A 49 15.26 -1.17 -6.21
CA ALA A 49 15.29 -0.10 -7.23
C ALA A 49 13.87 0.28 -7.65
N ARG A 50 13.58 1.57 -7.76
CA ARG A 50 12.25 2.11 -8.11
C ARG A 50 12.37 3.05 -9.32
N ARG A 51 11.47 2.92 -10.30
CA ARG A 51 11.41 3.82 -11.46
C ARG A 51 9.97 4.02 -11.93
N LEU A 52 9.63 5.24 -12.32
CA LEU A 52 8.36 5.55 -12.97
C LEU A 52 8.47 5.37 -14.49
N PRO A 53 7.54 4.65 -15.12
CA PRO A 53 7.27 4.80 -16.54
C PRO A 53 6.59 6.16 -16.80
N GLN A 54 6.97 6.85 -17.89
CA GLN A 54 6.38 8.15 -18.26
C GLN A 54 5.02 8.01 -18.96
N ASP A 55 4.69 6.83 -19.51
CA ASP A 55 3.48 6.59 -20.30
C ASP A 55 2.94 5.16 -20.07
N GLU A 56 1.61 4.97 -20.14
CA GLU A 56 0.97 3.65 -19.97
C GLU A 56 1.40 2.65 -21.03
N SER A 57 1.68 3.11 -22.25
CA SER A 57 2.20 2.26 -23.34
C SER A 57 3.59 1.69 -23.00
N SER A 58 4.39 2.43 -22.22
CA SER A 58 5.69 1.96 -21.74
C SER A 58 5.56 0.86 -20.68
N VAL A 59 4.48 0.86 -19.91
CA VAL A 59 4.17 -0.20 -18.93
C VAL A 59 3.73 -1.46 -19.64
N ALA A 60 2.84 -1.35 -20.61
CA ALA A 60 2.37 -2.47 -21.41
C ALA A 60 3.54 -3.15 -22.14
N ALA A 61 4.38 -2.38 -22.83
CA ALA A 61 5.58 -2.91 -23.50
C ALA A 61 6.57 -3.56 -22.53
N LEU A 62 6.70 -3.03 -21.30
CA LEU A 62 7.56 -3.63 -20.28
C LEU A 62 6.98 -4.95 -19.75
N MET A 63 5.67 -5.01 -19.52
CA MET A 63 4.99 -6.24 -19.11
C MET A 63 5.10 -7.34 -20.17
N GLU A 64 4.94 -7.00 -21.45
CA GLU A 64 5.14 -7.93 -22.57
C GLU A 64 6.58 -8.44 -22.67
N ALA A 65 7.57 -7.62 -22.29
CA ALA A 65 8.97 -7.99 -22.29
C ALA A 65 9.41 -8.79 -21.04
N CYS A 66 8.54 -8.95 -20.04
CA CYS A 66 8.84 -9.68 -18.82
C CYS A 66 8.67 -11.20 -19.01
N ILE A 67 9.52 -11.96 -18.32
CA ILE A 67 9.42 -13.41 -18.22
C ILE A 67 8.42 -13.72 -17.12
N THR A 68 7.41 -14.54 -17.43
CA THR A 68 6.40 -14.95 -16.44
C THR A 68 6.76 -16.33 -15.91
N ASP A 69 6.91 -16.46 -14.60
CA ASP A 69 7.17 -17.73 -13.89
C ASP A 69 6.28 -17.75 -12.64
N GLU A 70 5.45 -18.78 -12.47
CA GLU A 70 4.53 -18.93 -11.31
C GLU A 70 3.72 -17.65 -10.98
N GLU A 71 3.09 -17.03 -11.99
CA GLU A 71 2.33 -15.77 -11.87
C GLU A 71 3.14 -14.53 -11.46
N LYS A 72 4.47 -14.66 -11.36
CA LYS A 72 5.40 -13.56 -11.07
C LYS A 72 6.07 -13.10 -12.36
N LEU A 73 6.26 -11.79 -12.49
CA LEU A 73 6.95 -11.19 -13.62
C LEU A 73 8.42 -10.94 -13.24
N TYR A 74 9.32 -11.29 -14.15
CA TYR A 74 10.76 -11.10 -13.99
C TYR A 74 11.36 -10.37 -15.18
N LEU A 75 12.34 -9.53 -14.90
CA LEU A 75 13.14 -8.85 -15.91
C LEU A 75 14.62 -9.02 -15.60
N CYS A 76 15.38 -9.53 -16.56
CA CYS A 76 16.84 -9.64 -16.43
C CYS A 76 17.50 -8.28 -16.65
N VAL A 77 18.26 -7.83 -15.65
CA VAL A 77 18.99 -6.57 -15.69
C VAL A 77 20.48 -6.85 -15.57
N SER A 78 21.26 -6.26 -16.48
CA SER A 78 22.72 -6.30 -16.45
C SER A 78 23.28 -4.97 -15.97
N SER A 79 24.26 -5.02 -15.07
CA SER A 79 25.11 -3.91 -14.63
C SER A 79 26.57 -4.19 -15.01
N PRO A 80 27.48 -3.19 -14.92
CA PRO A 80 28.90 -3.42 -15.20
C PRO A 80 29.55 -4.53 -14.37
N THR A 81 29.00 -4.81 -13.18
CA THR A 81 29.53 -5.81 -12.23
C THR A 81 28.70 -7.10 -12.17
N ILE A 82 27.47 -7.11 -12.66
CA ILE A 82 26.55 -8.24 -12.56
C ILE A 82 25.81 -8.40 -13.88
N ARG A 83 25.92 -9.57 -14.52
CA ARG A 83 25.19 -9.85 -15.76
C ARG A 83 23.91 -10.62 -15.45
N ASP A 84 22.86 -10.30 -16.21
CA ASP A 84 21.59 -11.02 -16.29
C ASP A 84 21.00 -11.38 -14.92
N LYS A 85 21.01 -10.42 -13.99
CA LYS A 85 20.34 -10.59 -12.69
C LYS A 85 18.84 -10.47 -12.91
N PRO A 86 18.03 -11.51 -12.67
CA PRO A 86 16.59 -11.38 -12.71
C PRO A 86 16.14 -10.52 -11.53
N VAL A 87 15.25 -9.59 -11.85
CA VAL A 87 14.59 -8.70 -10.90
C VAL A 87 13.11 -9.01 -10.98
N GLN A 88 12.49 -9.28 -9.83
CA GLN A 88 11.05 -9.46 -9.79
C GLN A 88 10.38 -8.10 -10.00
N ILE A 89 9.51 -8.04 -11.01
CA ILE A 89 8.68 -6.90 -11.35
C ILE A 89 7.31 -7.14 -10.73
N ARG A 90 6.85 -6.21 -9.88
CA ARG A 90 5.49 -6.22 -9.34
C ARG A 90 4.77 -4.96 -9.78
N PRO A 91 3.79 -5.06 -10.69
CA PRO A 91 3.02 -3.91 -11.07
C PRO A 91 1.96 -3.58 -10.01
N TRP A 92 1.66 -2.30 -9.85
CA TRP A 92 0.64 -1.76 -8.95
C TRP A 92 -0.41 -0.99 -9.73
N ARG A 93 -1.68 -1.36 -9.55
CA ARG A 93 -2.81 -0.64 -10.16
C ARG A 93 -3.19 0.53 -9.26
N LEU A 94 -3.45 1.68 -9.86
CA LEU A 94 -3.88 2.85 -9.10
C LEU A 94 -5.26 2.64 -8.47
N ALA A 95 -6.14 1.87 -9.12
CA ALA A 95 -7.45 1.51 -8.60
C ALA A 95 -7.41 0.62 -7.34
N ASP A 96 -6.26 0.01 -7.03
CA ASP A 96 -6.08 -0.81 -5.83
C ASP A 96 -5.69 0.04 -4.60
N ALA A 97 -5.50 1.35 -4.78
CA ALA A 97 -5.06 2.27 -3.73
C ALA A 97 -6.20 2.72 -2.81
N ASP A 98 -7.46 2.64 -3.25
CA ASP A 98 -8.62 3.05 -2.47
C ASP A 98 -9.77 2.06 -2.64
N PHE A 99 -10.52 1.87 -1.56
CA PHE A 99 -11.66 0.98 -1.55
C PHE A 99 -12.74 1.51 -0.62
N VAL A 100 -13.94 1.69 -1.19
CA VAL A 100 -15.14 2.13 -0.47
C VAL A 100 -16.02 0.89 -0.26
N LEU A 101 -16.26 0.51 1.00
CA LEU A 101 -17.19 -0.56 1.35
C LEU A 101 -18.62 -0.04 1.34
N ASP A 102 -18.83 1.14 1.92
CA ASP A 102 -20.13 1.77 2.03
C ASP A 102 -20.02 3.25 1.63
N ALA A 103 -20.56 3.55 0.45
CA ALA A 103 -20.55 4.91 -0.12
C ALA A 103 -21.64 5.82 0.47
N SER A 104 -22.57 5.28 1.26
CA SER A 104 -23.62 6.07 1.91
C SER A 104 -23.13 6.81 3.15
N MET A 105 -21.99 6.39 3.72
CA MET A 105 -21.43 6.94 4.94
C MET A 105 -20.37 8.01 4.63
N PRO A 106 -20.51 9.23 5.19
CA PRO A 106 -19.49 10.27 5.02
C PRO A 106 -18.19 9.85 5.73
N LEU A 107 -17.06 10.11 5.07
CA LEU A 107 -15.73 9.85 5.63
C LEU A 107 -15.38 10.92 6.66
N ASP A 108 -15.24 10.51 7.91
CA ASP A 108 -14.85 11.38 9.02
C ASP A 108 -13.39 11.10 9.40
N PRO A 109 -12.48 12.09 9.27
CA PRO A 109 -11.10 11.95 9.74
C PRO A 109 -10.99 11.55 11.21
N ARG A 110 -11.96 11.93 12.06
CA ARG A 110 -11.99 11.62 13.50
C ARG A 110 -12.31 10.16 13.80
N LYS A 111 -12.86 9.44 12.82
CA LYS A 111 -13.12 8.00 12.85
C LYS A 111 -12.17 7.24 11.91
N THR A 112 -11.07 7.87 11.52
CA THR A 112 -10.05 7.28 10.64
C THR A 112 -8.79 6.95 11.44
N VAL A 113 -8.22 5.78 11.15
CA VAL A 113 -6.95 5.34 11.71
C VAL A 113 -5.89 5.27 10.63
N PHE A 114 -4.66 5.62 10.99
CA PHE A 114 -3.45 5.36 10.23
C PHE A 114 -2.89 3.98 10.58
N VAL A 115 -2.50 3.22 9.56
CA VAL A 115 -1.91 1.88 9.67
C VAL A 115 -0.50 1.91 9.11
N GLY A 116 0.49 1.87 9.99
CA GLY A 116 1.91 1.93 9.64
C GLY A 116 2.54 0.55 9.49
N GLY A 117 3.38 0.38 8.46
CA GLY A 117 4.14 -0.85 8.27
C GLY A 117 3.45 -1.90 7.41
N VAL A 118 2.34 -1.54 6.75
CA VAL A 118 1.58 -2.39 5.82
C VAL A 118 2.50 -2.98 4.73
N PRO A 119 2.35 -4.28 4.37
CA PRO A 119 3.07 -4.87 3.24
C PRO A 119 2.77 -4.11 1.94
N ARG A 120 3.81 -3.80 1.15
CA ARG A 120 3.64 -3.06 -0.13
C ARG A 120 2.76 -3.76 -1.18
N PRO A 121 2.66 -5.11 -1.22
CA PRO A 121 1.71 -5.78 -2.09
C PRO A 121 0.25 -5.71 -1.63
N LEU A 122 -0.02 -5.33 -0.37
CA LEU A 122 -1.38 -5.30 0.19
C LEU A 122 -2.19 -4.18 -0.46
N LYS A 123 -3.39 -4.49 -0.95
CA LYS A 123 -4.32 -3.54 -1.57
C LYS A 123 -5.32 -3.02 -0.54
N ALA A 124 -5.99 -1.92 -0.90
CA ALA A 124 -7.06 -1.37 -0.08
C ALA A 124 -8.24 -2.35 0.00
N GLY A 125 -8.63 -2.90 -1.14
CA GLY A 125 -9.70 -3.88 -1.30
C GLY A 125 -9.78 -4.36 -2.74
N THR A 126 -10.45 -5.49 -2.96
CA THR A 126 -10.74 -6.00 -4.31
C THR A 126 -12.25 -5.90 -4.55
N ARG A 127 -12.65 -5.23 -5.63
CA ARG A 127 -14.06 -5.23 -6.05
C ARG A 127 -14.39 -6.62 -6.60
N PRO A 128 -15.52 -7.24 -6.21
CA PRO A 128 -16.00 -8.41 -6.92
C PRO A 128 -16.25 -8.01 -8.38
N SER A 129 -15.49 -8.58 -9.30
CA SER A 129 -15.75 -8.46 -10.72
C SER A 129 -17.08 -9.14 -11.01
N HIS A 130 -18.13 -8.34 -11.25
CA HIS A 130 -19.41 -8.73 -11.85
C HIS A 130 -19.72 -10.24 -11.87
N THR A 131 -20.42 -10.72 -10.84
CA THR A 131 -21.45 -11.73 -11.08
C THR A 131 -22.69 -11.29 -10.33
N SER A 132 -23.79 -11.17 -11.05
CA SER A 132 -25.11 -10.78 -10.58
C SER A 132 -25.78 -11.83 -9.69
N ASP A 133 -25.07 -12.88 -9.28
CA ASP A 133 -25.61 -13.94 -8.44
C ASP A 133 -25.02 -13.89 -7.04
N ARG A 134 -25.83 -13.38 -6.11
CA ARG A 134 -25.61 -13.38 -4.65
C ARG A 134 -25.49 -14.78 -4.03
N SER A 135 -25.55 -15.86 -4.81
CA SER A 135 -25.46 -17.25 -4.34
C SER A 135 -24.12 -17.93 -4.63
N GLY A 136 -23.14 -17.25 -5.22
CA GLY A 136 -21.86 -17.84 -5.61
C GLY A 136 -20.65 -17.16 -4.99
N TRP A 137 -20.52 -17.15 -3.66
CA TRP A 137 -19.19 -16.98 -3.06
C TRP A 137 -18.40 -18.24 -3.38
N SER A 138 -17.81 -18.28 -4.58
CA SER A 138 -16.81 -19.29 -4.89
C SER A 138 -15.71 -19.13 -3.85
N LEU A 139 -15.57 -20.15 -3.00
CA LEU A 139 -14.57 -20.35 -1.96
C LEU A 139 -13.17 -20.42 -2.58
N HIS A 140 -12.72 -19.33 -3.18
CA HIS A 140 -11.32 -19.04 -3.35
C HIS A 140 -10.90 -18.10 -2.23
N PRO A 141 -10.55 -18.62 -1.04
CA PRO A 141 -9.77 -17.83 -0.11
C PRO A 141 -8.38 -17.70 -0.74
N LYS A 142 -7.81 -16.49 -0.76
CA LYS A 142 -6.36 -16.46 -0.61
C LYS A 142 -5.78 -15.19 -0.05
N GLU A 143 -6.39 -14.03 -0.29
CA GLU A 143 -5.82 -12.79 0.21
C GLU A 143 -6.91 -11.87 0.74
N LEU A 144 -6.87 -11.67 2.05
CA LEU A 144 -7.69 -10.67 2.68
C LEU A 144 -6.99 -9.32 2.51
N GLU A 145 -7.70 -8.35 1.96
CA GLU A 145 -7.18 -7.00 1.75
C GLU A 145 -7.41 -6.14 2.99
N LEU A 146 -6.75 -4.98 3.07
CA LEU A 146 -6.72 -4.14 4.27
C LEU A 146 -8.12 -3.88 4.85
N ALA A 147 -9.08 -3.53 4.00
CA ALA A 147 -10.44 -3.23 4.44
C ALA A 147 -11.15 -4.44 5.05
N MET A 148 -11.02 -5.61 4.42
CA MET A 148 -11.64 -6.86 4.88
C MET A 148 -10.99 -7.37 6.17
N ILE A 149 -9.67 -7.21 6.32
CA ILE A 149 -8.97 -7.58 7.56
C ILE A 149 -9.50 -6.74 8.73
N MET A 150 -9.54 -5.42 8.54
CA MET A 150 -9.96 -4.50 9.60
C MET A 150 -11.45 -4.64 9.92
N ASP A 151 -12.28 -4.91 8.91
CA ASP A 151 -13.71 -5.14 9.12
C ASP A 151 -13.98 -6.43 9.89
N ARG A 152 -13.22 -7.50 9.64
CA ARG A 152 -13.35 -8.73 10.45
C ARG A 152 -12.89 -8.57 11.90
N LEU A 153 -11.90 -7.71 12.14
CA LEU A 153 -11.35 -7.51 13.49
C LEU A 153 -12.19 -6.57 14.35
N TYR A 154 -12.70 -5.48 13.76
CA TYR A 154 -13.35 -4.40 14.50
C TYR A 154 -14.77 -4.07 14.03
N GLY A 155 -15.15 -4.53 12.84
CA GLY A 155 -16.42 -4.23 12.19
C GLY A 155 -16.57 -2.77 11.75
N GLY A 156 -17.51 -2.54 10.85
CA GLY A 156 -17.98 -1.20 10.51
C GLY A 156 -16.96 -0.37 9.74
N VAL A 157 -16.08 -0.99 8.95
CA VAL A 157 -15.20 -0.27 8.04
C VAL A 157 -16.02 0.30 6.88
N CYS A 158 -15.93 1.60 6.63
CA CYS A 158 -16.57 2.23 5.46
C CYS A 158 -15.60 2.47 4.31
N TYR A 159 -14.31 2.65 4.62
CA TYR A 159 -13.27 2.95 3.63
C TYR A 159 -11.90 2.45 4.07
N ALA A 160 -11.11 2.01 3.10
CA ALA A 160 -9.68 1.81 3.27
C ALA A 160 -8.90 2.44 2.12
N GLY A 161 -7.69 2.89 2.40
CA GLY A 161 -6.76 3.42 1.42
C GLY A 161 -5.34 3.01 1.72
N ILE A 162 -4.56 2.80 0.67
CA ILE A 162 -3.11 2.60 0.74
C ILE A 162 -2.42 3.93 0.42
N ASP A 163 -1.50 4.32 1.28
CA ASP A 163 -0.76 5.56 1.11
C ASP A 163 0.31 5.35 0.02
N THR A 164 0.09 6.01 -1.11
CA THR A 164 1.03 6.04 -2.23
C THR A 164 1.90 7.29 -2.19
N ASP A 165 3.12 7.17 -2.71
CA ASP A 165 4.01 8.30 -2.91
C ASP A 165 3.39 9.35 -3.88
N PRO A 166 3.41 10.66 -3.55
CA PRO A 166 2.79 11.68 -4.39
C PRO A 166 3.37 11.77 -5.80
N GLU A 167 4.68 11.58 -5.93
CA GLU A 167 5.40 11.63 -7.21
C GLU A 167 5.34 10.26 -7.88
N LEU A 168 5.57 9.20 -7.12
CA LEU A 168 5.78 7.86 -7.67
C LEU A 168 4.50 7.03 -7.78
N LYS A 169 3.38 7.52 -7.24
CA LYS A 169 2.07 6.87 -7.17
C LYS A 169 2.18 5.36 -6.86
N TYR A 170 3.06 5.03 -5.91
CA TYR A 170 3.38 3.65 -5.52
C TYR A 170 3.30 3.49 -3.99
N PRO A 171 2.81 2.36 -3.46
CA PRO A 171 2.65 2.13 -2.03
C PRO A 171 3.91 2.40 -1.20
N LYS A 172 3.77 3.20 -0.14
CA LYS A 172 4.85 3.48 0.82
C LYS A 172 4.95 2.45 1.94
N GLY A 173 3.96 1.57 2.07
CA GLY A 173 3.85 0.61 3.17
C GLY A 173 3.12 1.20 4.38
N ALA A 174 2.13 2.04 4.10
CA ALA A 174 1.19 2.59 5.07
C ALA A 174 -0.19 2.63 4.43
N GLY A 175 -1.22 2.72 5.25
CA GLY A 175 -2.59 2.88 4.80
C GLY A 175 -3.43 3.61 5.84
N ARG A 176 -4.68 3.85 5.48
CA ARG A 176 -5.69 4.52 6.30
C ARG A 176 -6.99 3.74 6.22
N VAL A 177 -7.70 3.67 7.33
CA VAL A 177 -8.97 2.93 7.43
C VAL A 177 -9.96 3.79 8.20
N ALA A 178 -11.11 4.05 7.59
CA ALA A 178 -12.19 4.81 8.20
C ALA A 178 -13.31 3.88 8.65
N PHE A 179 -13.84 4.18 9.83
CA PHE A 179 -14.95 3.45 10.44
C PHE A 179 -16.23 4.28 10.41
N SER A 180 -17.35 3.59 10.21
CA SER A 180 -18.70 4.14 10.35
C SER A 180 -19.00 4.52 11.82
N ASN A 181 -18.53 3.69 12.76
CA ASN A 181 -18.87 3.75 14.18
C ASN A 181 -17.67 4.15 15.06
N GLN A 182 -17.95 4.93 16.10
CA GLN A 182 -16.94 5.36 17.09
C GLN A 182 -16.36 4.17 17.85
N GLN A 183 -17.18 3.15 18.15
CA GLN A 183 -16.75 1.98 18.92
C GLN A 183 -15.66 1.17 18.20
N SER A 184 -15.82 0.94 16.90
CA SER A 184 -14.82 0.27 16.06
C SER A 184 -13.51 1.06 15.96
N TYR A 185 -13.62 2.39 15.84
CA TYR A 185 -12.46 3.28 15.88
C TYR A 185 -11.69 3.18 17.20
N ILE A 186 -12.38 3.28 18.35
CA ILE A 186 -11.75 3.18 19.67
C ILE A 186 -11.12 1.80 19.86
N ALA A 187 -11.79 0.72 19.44
CA ALA A 187 -11.25 -0.63 19.52
C ALA A 187 -9.94 -0.78 18.72
N ALA A 188 -9.91 -0.24 17.49
CA ALA A 188 -8.72 -0.27 16.63
C ALA A 188 -7.54 0.52 17.24
N ILE A 189 -7.78 1.71 17.78
CA ILE A 189 -6.74 2.50 18.46
C ILE A 189 -6.24 1.82 19.74
N SER A 190 -7.16 1.24 20.51
CA SER A 190 -6.83 0.54 21.76
C SER A 190 -5.94 -0.67 21.54
N ALA A 191 -6.10 -1.36 20.40
CA ALA A 191 -5.26 -2.50 20.05
C ALA A 191 -3.79 -2.10 19.80
N ARG A 192 -3.55 -0.89 19.25
CA ARG A 192 -2.23 -0.30 18.89
C ARG A 192 -1.42 -1.08 17.85
N PHE A 193 -1.52 -2.40 17.83
CA PHE A 193 -0.86 -3.29 16.89
C PHE A 193 -1.85 -4.34 16.39
N VAL A 194 -1.75 -4.65 15.10
CA VAL A 194 -2.56 -5.67 14.44
C VAL A 194 -1.65 -6.60 13.66
N GLN A 195 -1.97 -7.89 13.63
CA GLN A 195 -1.30 -8.83 12.72
C GLN A 195 -2.04 -8.83 11.38
N LEU A 196 -1.33 -8.46 10.31
CA LEU A 196 -1.84 -8.58 8.95
C LEU A 196 -1.22 -9.81 8.30
N GLN A 197 -2.10 -10.72 7.86
CA GLN A 197 -1.72 -11.89 7.07
C GLN A 197 -2.18 -11.68 5.63
N HIS A 198 -1.23 -11.71 4.69
CA HIS A 198 -1.48 -11.54 3.27
C HIS A 198 -0.51 -12.42 2.46
N GLY A 199 -1.04 -13.50 1.86
CA GLY A 199 -0.23 -14.56 1.28
C GLY A 199 0.71 -15.17 2.33
N ASP A 200 1.99 -15.30 1.99
CA ASP A 200 3.03 -15.80 2.90
C ASP A 200 3.59 -14.72 3.84
N ILE A 201 3.01 -13.52 3.84
CA ILE A 201 3.47 -12.39 4.65
C ILE A 201 2.62 -12.33 5.91
N ASP A 202 3.24 -12.62 7.05
CA ASP A 202 2.71 -12.27 8.37
C ASP A 202 3.48 -11.08 8.92
N LYS A 203 2.77 -9.97 9.17
CA LYS A 203 3.40 -8.74 9.63
C LYS A 203 2.56 -8.02 10.68
N ARG A 204 3.21 -7.72 11.79
CA ARG A 204 2.69 -6.83 12.82
C ARG A 204 2.77 -5.38 12.36
N VAL A 205 1.62 -4.73 12.23
CA VAL A 205 1.48 -3.31 11.86
C VAL A 205 1.08 -2.49 13.06
N GLU A 206 1.42 -1.20 13.02
CA GLU A 206 1.08 -0.23 14.07
C GLU A 206 -0.17 0.57 13.66
N VAL A 207 -1.10 0.76 14.58
CA VAL A 207 -2.32 1.54 14.38
C VAL A 207 -2.23 2.83 15.20
N LYS A 208 -2.49 3.97 14.54
CA LYS A 208 -2.48 5.30 15.16
C LYS A 208 -3.73 6.09 14.78
N PRO A 209 -4.17 7.04 15.61
CA PRO A 209 -5.16 8.02 15.21
C PRO A 209 -4.71 8.78 13.96
N TYR A 210 -5.61 8.98 13.00
CA TYR A 210 -5.33 9.82 11.83
C TYR A 210 -5.59 11.28 12.22
N VAL A 211 -4.51 12.05 12.40
CA VAL A 211 -4.58 13.44 12.83
C VAL A 211 -4.22 14.34 11.65
N LEU A 212 -5.07 15.32 11.37
CA LEU A 212 -4.80 16.37 10.39
C LEU A 212 -4.19 17.60 11.07
N ASP A 213 -3.33 18.33 10.35
CA ASP A 213 -2.62 19.51 10.86
C ASP A 213 -3.54 20.73 11.06
N ASP A 214 -4.73 20.72 10.47
CA ASP A 214 -5.72 21.81 10.46
C ASP A 214 -6.91 21.56 11.41
N GLN A 215 -6.74 20.74 12.44
CA GLN A 215 -7.82 20.47 13.38
C GLN A 215 -8.01 21.60 14.40
N MET A 216 -9.25 22.01 14.60
CA MET A 216 -9.64 22.94 15.66
C MET A 216 -9.74 22.22 17.00
N CYS A 217 -9.53 22.96 18.10
CA CYS A 217 -9.65 22.43 19.45
C CYS A 217 -11.10 21.95 19.72
N ASP A 218 -11.25 20.72 20.21
CA ASP A 218 -12.58 20.14 20.49
C ASP A 218 -13.30 20.83 21.66
N GLU A 219 -12.57 21.45 22.58
CA GLU A 219 -13.18 22.16 23.74
C GLU A 219 -13.70 23.55 23.40
N CYS A 220 -13.03 24.27 22.49
CA CYS A 220 -13.30 25.69 22.27
C CYS A 220 -13.57 26.07 20.81
N ALA A 221 -13.52 25.11 19.88
CA ALA A 221 -13.74 25.34 18.44
C ALA A 221 -12.95 26.54 17.89
N GLY A 222 -11.73 26.77 18.40
CA GLY A 222 -10.88 27.90 18.01
C GLY A 222 -11.22 29.24 18.69
N ALA A 223 -12.34 29.37 19.40
CA ALA A 223 -12.78 30.61 20.06
C ALA A 223 -11.78 31.11 21.12
N ARG A 224 -11.10 30.17 21.81
CA ARG A 224 -10.07 30.50 22.82
C ARG A 224 -8.65 30.46 22.26
N CYS A 225 -8.47 30.18 20.97
CA CYS A 225 -7.18 30.06 20.30
C CYS A 225 -6.97 31.12 19.22
N GLY A 226 -7.80 32.17 19.18
CA GLY A 226 -7.75 33.20 18.13
C GLY A 226 -7.91 32.61 16.73
N SER A 227 -8.78 31.60 16.59
CA SER A 227 -9.02 30.84 15.35
C SER A 227 -7.80 30.07 14.81
N LYS A 228 -6.79 29.81 15.64
CA LYS A 228 -5.65 28.95 15.29
C LYS A 228 -5.97 27.47 15.51
N PHE A 229 -5.35 26.61 14.70
CA PHE A 229 -5.41 25.15 14.84
C PHE A 229 -4.75 24.69 16.14
N ALA A 230 -5.28 23.61 16.71
CA ALA A 230 -4.80 23.05 17.96
C ALA A 230 -3.62 22.10 17.71
N PRO A 231 -2.45 22.35 18.32
CA PRO A 231 -1.21 21.66 17.97
C PRO A 231 -1.07 20.26 18.56
N PHE A 232 -1.98 19.80 19.44
CA PHE A 232 -1.83 18.54 20.15
C PHE A 232 -3.04 17.62 19.96
N PHE A 233 -2.78 16.34 19.67
CA PHE A 233 -3.77 15.28 19.73
C PHE A 233 -3.51 14.38 20.94
N CYS A 234 -4.52 14.22 21.77
CA CYS A 234 -4.49 13.38 22.96
C CYS A 234 -4.72 11.91 22.56
N ALA A 235 -3.64 11.16 22.33
CA ALA A 235 -3.72 9.76 21.89
C ALA A 235 -4.17 8.74 22.95
N ASN A 236 -4.51 9.20 24.16
CA ASN A 236 -5.11 8.32 25.18
C ASN A 236 -6.53 7.95 24.75
N VAL A 237 -6.87 6.67 24.84
CA VAL A 237 -8.18 6.11 24.47
C VAL A 237 -9.35 6.73 25.25
N THR A 238 -9.11 7.25 26.44
CA THR A 238 -10.12 7.97 27.25
C THR A 238 -10.33 9.42 26.82
N CYS A 239 -9.47 9.93 25.93
CA CYS A 239 -9.37 11.35 25.60
C CYS A 239 -9.65 11.58 24.10
N LEU A 240 -8.82 11.03 23.21
CA LEU A 240 -8.97 11.06 21.73
C LEU A 240 -9.40 12.42 21.14
N GLN A 241 -8.93 13.51 21.74
CA GLN A 241 -9.34 14.88 21.42
C GLN A 241 -8.17 15.71 20.93
N VAL A 242 -8.48 16.64 20.02
CA VAL A 242 -7.57 17.70 19.59
C VAL A 242 -7.62 18.83 20.61
N ARG A 243 -6.48 19.13 21.23
CA ARG A 243 -6.33 20.09 22.32
C ARG A 243 -5.25 21.14 22.02
N ARG A 244 -5.43 22.28 22.67
CA ARG A 244 -4.43 23.36 22.74
C ARG A 244 -3.29 23.01 23.69
N SER A 245 -2.13 23.64 23.49
CA SER A 245 -1.01 23.61 24.44
C SER A 245 -1.49 24.07 25.83
N GLY A 246 -1.46 23.19 26.83
CA GLY A 246 -1.81 23.53 28.22
C GLY A 246 -3.25 23.24 28.67
N GLY A 247 -4.00 22.36 28.00
CA GLY A 247 -5.22 21.78 28.56
C GLY A 247 -4.88 20.68 29.57
N THR A 248 -5.28 20.83 30.83
CA THR A 248 -5.07 19.84 31.90
C THR A 248 -5.68 18.47 31.51
N LEU A 249 -4.98 17.39 31.85
CA LEU A 249 -5.45 16.00 31.67
C LEU A 249 -6.70 15.71 32.50
#